data_AF-A0A151E705-F1
#
_entry.id   AF-A0A151E705-F1
#
_cell.length_a   1.000
_cell.length_b   1.000
_cell.length_c   1.000
_cell.angle_alpha   90.00
_cell.angle_beta   90.00
_cell.angle_gamma   90.00
#
_symmetry.space_group_name_H-M   'P 1'
#
loop_
_entity.id
_entity.type
_entity.pdbx_description
1 polymer ?
#
loop_
_entity_poly.entity_id
_entity_poly.type
_entity_poly.pdbx_seq_one_letter_code
_entity_poly.pdbx_strand_id
1 'polypeptide(L)'
;MDYIIIQKSSHPDFVIKTKDTIIYCKNDEKLACDKVDYISINAIKRYYINDDLSSKDQPIYESQIIGKVIRIIDNNIWNSISIKCWESSINSLNLRSILINK
;
A
#
# COMPACT_ATOMS: atom_id res chain seq x y z
N MET A 1 -11.84 6.98 11.60
CA MET A 1 -10.76 6.84 10.62
C MET A 1 -10.48 5.37 10.49
N ASP A 2 -10.66 4.83 9.29
CA ASP A 2 -10.57 3.40 9.03
C ASP A 2 -9.12 2.92 8.95
N TYR A 3 -8.91 1.63 9.18
CA TYR A 3 -7.61 0.99 9.02
C TYR A 3 -7.47 0.42 7.61
N ILE A 4 -6.26 0.49 7.04
CA ILE A 4 -5.97 -0.03 5.71
C ILE A 4 -4.96 -1.17 5.84
N ILE A 5 -5.30 -2.35 5.34
CA ILE A 5 -4.37 -3.46 5.16
C ILE A 5 -3.77 -3.36 3.76
N ILE A 6 -2.43 -3.34 3.72
CA ILE A 6 -1.65 -3.16 2.50
C ILE A 6 -0.79 -4.39 2.25
N GLN A 7 -0.77 -4.89 1.01
CA GLN A 7 0.28 -5.80 0.55
C GLN A 7 1.46 -4.95 0.08
N LYS A 8 2.61 -5.08 0.74
CA LYS A 8 3.83 -4.34 0.37
C LYS A 8 4.28 -4.74 -1.03
N SER A 9 4.84 -3.79 -1.78
CA SER A 9 5.42 -4.03 -3.10
C SER A 9 6.59 -5.03 -3.08
N SER A 10 7.25 -5.17 -1.94
CA SER A 10 8.33 -6.14 -1.72
C SER A 10 7.87 -7.58 -1.45
N HIS A 11 6.57 -7.85 -1.40
CA HIS A 11 6.05 -9.19 -1.17
C HIS A 11 6.29 -10.08 -2.42
N PRO A 12 6.71 -11.35 -2.28
CA PRO A 12 7.04 -12.21 -3.43
C PRO A 12 5.86 -12.37 -4.41
N ASP A 13 4.63 -12.48 -3.89
CA ASP A 13 3.40 -12.55 -4.70
C ASP A 13 2.78 -11.18 -5.02
N PHE A 14 3.56 -10.10 -4.99
CA PHE A 14 3.04 -8.77 -5.26
C PHE A 14 2.73 -8.60 -6.75
N VAL A 15 1.44 -8.51 -7.08
CA VAL A 15 0.96 -8.26 -8.44
C VAL A 15 -0.15 -7.23 -8.40
N ILE A 16 -0.02 -6.17 -9.18
CA ILE A 16 -1.05 -5.15 -9.36
C ILE A 16 -1.87 -5.48 -10.61
N LYS A 17 -3.20 -5.42 -10.46
CA LYS A 17 -4.18 -5.60 -11.53
C LYS A 17 -4.94 -4.30 -11.79
N THR A 18 -5.59 -4.22 -12.94
CA THR A 18 -6.57 -3.15 -13.19
C THR A 18 -7.64 -3.17 -12.11
N LYS A 19 -8.10 -1.98 -11.72
CA LYS A 19 -9.05 -1.74 -10.62
C LYS A 19 -8.53 -2.03 -9.21
N ASP A 20 -7.28 -2.48 -9.03
CA ASP A 20 -6.64 -2.49 -7.71
C ASP A 20 -6.45 -1.04 -7.23
N THR A 21 -6.54 -0.83 -5.91
CA THR A 21 -6.18 0.45 -5.29
C THR A 21 -4.73 0.38 -4.81
N ILE A 22 -3.89 1.30 -5.28
CA ILE A 22 -2.47 1.34 -4.97
C ILE A 22 -2.14 2.55 -4.13
N ILE A 23 -1.13 2.40 -3.27
CA ILE A 23 -0.54 3.49 -2.51
C ILE A 23 0.84 3.75 -3.09
N TYR A 24 1.09 4.99 -3.49
CA TYR A 24 2.29 5.38 -4.20
C TYR A 24 2.74 6.79 -3.83
N CYS A 25 4.01 7.07 -4.11
CA CYS A 25 4.61 8.39 -3.90
C CYS A 25 4.57 9.18 -5.21
N LYS A 26 3.89 10.33 -5.19
CA LYS A 26 3.90 11.30 -6.29
C LYS A 26 5.27 11.96 -6.40
N ASN A 27 5.52 12.60 -7.54
CA ASN A 27 6.78 13.30 -7.79
C ASN A 27 7.04 14.48 -6.84
N ASP A 28 6.00 15.01 -6.19
CA ASP A 28 6.09 16.04 -5.16
C ASP A 28 6.24 15.46 -3.74
N GLU A 29 6.68 14.20 -3.64
CA GLU A 29 6.87 13.43 -2.39
C GLU A 29 5.61 13.20 -1.57
N LYS A 30 4.43 13.52 -2.11
CA LYS A 30 3.17 13.26 -1.44
C LYS A 30 2.70 11.83 -1.67
N LEU A 31 2.14 11.25 -0.62
CA LEU A 31 1.43 9.99 -0.70
C LEU A 31 0.08 10.18 -1.38
N ALA A 32 -0.23 9.28 -2.30
CA ALA A 32 -1.52 9.19 -2.95
C ALA A 32 -2.05 7.75 -2.90
N CYS A 33 -3.37 7.61 -3.00
CA CYS A 33 -4.07 6.34 -2.86
C CYS A 33 -5.21 6.32 -3.88
N ASP A 34 -5.02 5.57 -4.95
CA ASP A 34 -5.88 5.69 -6.12
C ASP A 34 -6.07 4.36 -6.82
N LYS A 35 -7.13 4.28 -7.62
CA LYS A 35 -7.51 3.08 -8.36
C LYS A 35 -6.79 3.05 -9.71
N VAL A 36 -6.12 1.93 -10.01
CA VAL A 36 -5.49 1.71 -11.30
C VAL A 36 -6.58 1.54 -12.36
N ASP A 37 -6.54 2.35 -13.41
CA ASP A 37 -7.49 2.23 -14.52
C ASP A 37 -6.92 1.33 -15.61
N TYR A 38 -5.69 1.59 -16.04
CA TYR A 38 -5.02 0.85 -17.11
C TYR A 38 -3.54 0.56 -16.78
N ILE A 39 -3.04 -0.56 -17.30
CA ILE A 39 -1.65 -1.01 -17.14
C ILE A 39 -1.04 -1.19 -18.53
N SER A 40 0.03 -0.45 -18.83
CA SER A 40 0.82 -0.61 -20.05
C SER A 40 2.07 -1.45 -19.75
N ILE A 41 2.25 -2.52 -20.52
CA ILE A 41 3.41 -3.43 -20.42
C ILE A 41 4.20 -3.31 -21.72
N ASN A 42 5.12 -2.34 -21.76
CA ASN A 42 6.13 -2.23 -22.83
C ASN A 42 7.49 -2.66 -22.26
N ALA A 43 8.55 -1.85 -22.44
CA ALA A 43 9.86 -2.09 -21.81
C ALA A 43 9.85 -1.87 -20.29
N ILE A 44 8.97 -1.01 -19.79
CA ILE A 44 8.77 -0.73 -18.37
C ILE A 44 7.27 -0.77 -18.11
N LYS A 45 6.85 -1.44 -17.04
CA LYS A 45 5.45 -1.51 -16.62
C LYS A 45 5.01 -0.17 -16.05
N ARG A 46 3.93 0.39 -16.60
CA ARG A 46 3.38 1.70 -16.24
C ARG A 46 1.93 1.55 -15.82
N TYR A 47 1.55 2.24 -14.76
CA TYR A 47 0.21 2.25 -14.20
C TYR A 47 -0.41 3.63 -14.39
N TYR A 48 -1.65 3.66 -14.86
CA TYR A 48 -2.39 4.89 -15.08
C TYR A 48 -3.60 4.93 -14.16
N ILE A 49 -3.82 6.09 -13.54
CA ILE A 49 -5.01 6.39 -12.74
C ILE A 49 -5.85 7.33 -13.58
N ASN A 50 -7.14 7.05 -13.64
CA ASN A 50 -8.09 7.95 -14.26
C ASN A 50 -8.55 8.93 -13.17
N ASP A 51 -7.97 10.12 -13.17
CA ASP A 51 -8.36 11.20 -12.26
C ASP A 51 -9.25 12.16 -13.07
N ASP A 52 -10.56 12.14 -12.83
CA ASP A 52 -11.56 12.97 -13.53
C ASP A 52 -11.22 14.49 -13.49
N LEU A 53 -10.28 14.88 -12.63
CA LEU A 53 -9.84 16.27 -12.40
C LEU A 53 -8.51 16.64 -13.05
N SER A 54 -7.74 15.69 -13.61
CA SER A 54 -6.39 15.97 -14.13
C SER A 54 -6.21 15.45 -15.56
N SER A 55 -6.22 16.38 -16.52
CA SER A 55 -6.03 16.10 -17.95
C SER A 55 -4.59 15.71 -18.33
N LYS A 56 -3.77 15.26 -17.37
CA LYS A 56 -2.40 14.78 -17.60
C LYS A 56 -2.24 13.42 -16.92
N ASP A 57 -2.52 12.37 -17.68
CA ASP A 57 -2.20 10.99 -17.36
C ASP A 57 -0.68 10.83 -17.19
N GLN A 58 -0.17 11.15 -16.00
CA GLN A 58 1.21 10.87 -15.67
C GLN A 58 1.33 9.39 -15.26
N PRO A 59 2.17 8.60 -15.94
CA PRO A 59 2.34 7.20 -15.59
C PRO A 59 3.01 7.07 -14.22
N ILE A 60 2.54 6.12 -13.44
CA ILE A 60 3.17 5.67 -12.20
C ILE A 60 4.08 4.50 -12.52
N TYR A 61 5.29 4.54 -11.98
CA TYR A 61 6.28 3.49 -12.11
C TYR A 61 6.28 2.58 -10.88
N GLU A 62 6.70 1.32 -11.04
CA GLU A 62 6.75 0.34 -9.93
C GLU A 62 7.57 0.83 -8.73
N SER A 63 8.65 1.58 -8.97
CA SER A 63 9.49 2.14 -7.91
C SER A 63 8.77 3.16 -7.03
N GLN A 64 7.69 3.76 -7.51
CA GLN A 64 6.88 4.71 -6.75
C GLN A 64 5.84 4.02 -5.88
N ILE A 65 5.59 2.71 -6.09
CA ILE A 65 4.50 1.99 -5.46
C ILE A 65 4.99 1.36 -4.15
N ILE A 66 4.33 1.74 -3.05
CA ILE A 66 4.59 1.23 -1.71
C ILE A 66 3.87 -0.10 -1.52
N GLY A 67 2.66 -0.21 -2.07
CA GLY A 67 1.85 -1.41 -1.99
C GLY A 67 0.47 -1.23 -2.57
N LYS A 68 -0.36 -2.27 -2.42
CA LYS A 68 -1.77 -2.22 -2.81
C LYS A 68 -2.68 -2.48 -1.62
N VAL A 69 -3.83 -1.82 -1.61
CA VAL A 69 -4.86 -2.00 -0.59
C VAL A 69 -5.52 -3.35 -0.79
N ILE A 70 -5.45 -4.21 0.23
CA ILE A 70 -6.13 -5.50 0.25
C ILE A 70 -7.51 -5.35 0.90
N ARG A 71 -7.58 -4.54 1.95
CA ARG A 71 -8.79 -4.38 2.76
C ARG A 71 -8.81 -3.03 3.46
N ILE A 72 -9.99 -2.45 3.53
CA ILE A 72 -10.30 -1.34 4.42
C ILE A 72 -11.15 -1.92 5.55
N ILE A 73 -10.76 -1.62 6.78
CA ILE A 73 -11.38 -2.12 8.00
C ILE A 73 -11.98 -0.91 8.72
N ASP A 74 -13.29 -0.98 8.93
CA ASP A 74 -14.04 0.04 9.64
C ASP A 74 -13.52 0.21 11.07
N ASN A 75 -13.52 1.44 11.55
CA ASN A 75 -13.08 1.74 12.91
C ASN A 75 -14.17 1.49 13.96
N ASN A 76 -14.48 0.21 14.20
CA ASN A 76 -15.27 -0.22 15.34
C ASN A 76 -14.37 -0.66 16.51
N ILE A 77 -14.95 -0.73 17.71
CA ILE A 77 -14.23 -1.02 18.96
C ILE A 77 -13.42 -2.32 18.87
N TRP A 78 -14.00 -3.37 18.29
CA TRP A 78 -13.33 -4.67 18.16
C TRP A 78 -12.11 -4.58 17.26
N ASN A 79 -12.24 -3.95 16.10
CA ASN A 79 -11.15 -3.75 15.17
C ASN A 79 -10.02 -2.91 15.81
N SER A 80 -10.35 -1.83 16.52
CA SER A 80 -9.36 -1.01 17.21
C SER A 80 -8.56 -1.81 18.25
N ILE A 81 -9.25 -2.63 19.05
CA ILE A 81 -8.60 -3.52 20.03
C ILE A 81 -7.70 -4.53 19.32
N SER A 82 -8.18 -5.18 18.25
CA SER A 82 -7.39 -6.16 17.49
C SER A 82 -6.12 -5.54 16.91
N ILE A 83 -6.18 -4.33 16.36
CA ILE A 83 -5.00 -3.62 15.84
C ILE A 83 -4.00 -3.34 16.97
N LYS A 84 -4.46 -2.93 18.15
CA LYS A 84 -3.59 -2.69 19.31
C LYS A 84 -2.91 -3.96 19.84
N CYS A 85 -3.63 -5.09 19.85
CA CYS A 85 -3.06 -6.38 20.18
C CYS A 85 -1.99 -6.80 19.16
N TRP A 86 -2.24 -6.58 17.88
CA TRP A 86 -1.28 -6.88 16.81
C TRP A 86 -0.01 -6.02 16.94
N GLU A 87 -0.15 -4.71 17.12
CA GLU A 87 0.96 -3.78 17.34
C GLU A 87 1.82 -4.20 18.55
N SER A 88 1.18 -4.54 19.67
CA SER A 88 1.87 -5.01 20.87
C SER A 88 2.64 -6.31 20.63
N SER A 89 2.08 -7.21 19.82
CA SER A 89 2.71 -8.48 19.47
C SER A 89 3.98 -8.26 18.63
N ILE A 90 3.92 -7.37 17.63
CA ILE A 90 5.09 -6.98 16.83
C ILE A 90 6.19 -6.39 17.72
N ASN A 91 5.83 -5.45 18.61
CA ASN A 91 6.80 -4.82 19.50
C ASN A 91 7.47 -5.83 20.42
N SER A 92 6.70 -6.78 20.99
CA SER A 92 7.27 -7.86 21.81
C SER A 92 8.23 -8.75 21.02
N LEU A 93 7.92 -9.06 19.75
CA LEU A 93 8.80 -9.86 18.89
C LEU A 93 10.10 -9.12 18.57
N ASN A 94 10.00 -7.83 18.23
CA ASN A 94 11.17 -6.99 17.95
C ASN A 94 12.09 -6.86 19.18
N LEU A 95 11.52 -6.64 20.36
CA LEU A 95 12.28 -6.59 21.62
C LEU A 95 13.00 -7.91 21.90
N ARG A 96 12.32 -9.06 21.72
CA ARG A 96 12.96 -10.37 21.86
C ARG A 96 14.08 -10.58 20.85
N SER A 97 13.89 -10.20 19.58
CA SER A 97 14.92 -10.31 18.55
C SER A 97 16.17 -9.50 18.89
N ILE A 98 16.01 -8.29 19.44
CA ILE A 98 17.14 -7.46 19.89
C ILE A 98 17.87 -8.10 21.07
N LEU A 99 17.12 -8.69 22.02
CA LEU A 99 17.69 -9.31 23.22
C LEU A 99 18.41 -10.64 22.94
N ILE A 100 17.99 -11.39 21.93
CA ILE A 100 18.62 -12.67 21.53
C ILE A 100 19.87 -12.45 20.67
N ASN A 101 19.93 -11.35 19.91
CA ASN A 101 21.08 -11.00 19.06
C ASN A 101 22.17 -10.17 19.79
N LYS A 102 22.12 -10.10 21.12
CA LYS A 102 23.16 -9.54 21.99
C LYS A 102 23.87 -10.67 22.72
#